data_AF-A0A0F8Z3E7-F1
#
_entry.id   AF-A0A0F8Z3E7-F1
#
_cell.length_a   1.000
_cell.length_b   1.000
_cell.length_c   1.000
_cell.angle_alpha   90.00
_cell.angle_beta   90.00
_cell.angle_gamma   90.00
#
_symmetry.space_group_name_H-M   'P 1'
#
loop_
_entity.id
_entity.type
_entity.pdbx_description
1 polymer ?
#
loop_
_entity_poly.entity_id
_entity_poly.type
_entity_poly.pdbx_seq_one_letter_code
_entity_poly.pdbx_strand_id
1 'polypeptide(L)'
;MHVKLSNDYVMQIDEEDSWVLNIGCTWYGCKDQRKVYVRAYELGSGRSAQKKLLLHRIIIQAPEGLTVDHKNGDGLDNRRDNLRICTDTQNKANCGVRSHNTSG
;
A
#
# COMPACT_ATOMS: atom_id res chain seq x y z
N MET A 1 9.60 -8.03 -10.81
CA MET A 1 8.67 -8.62 -11.80
C MET A 1 7.37 -7.81 -11.93
N HIS A 2 6.65 -7.97 -13.04
CA HIS A 2 5.32 -7.37 -13.27
C HIS A 2 4.22 -8.44 -13.14
N VAL A 3 3.13 -8.13 -12.44
CA VAL A 3 2.01 -9.05 -12.22
C VAL A 3 0.70 -8.39 -12.59
N LYS A 4 -0.08 -9.03 -13.46
CA LYS A 4 -1.42 -8.58 -13.83
C LYS A 4 -2.40 -8.89 -12.69
N LEU A 5 -3.17 -7.87 -12.27
CA LEU A 5 -4.19 -7.96 -11.24
C LEU A 5 -5.57 -8.29 -11.84
N SER A 6 -6.53 -8.62 -10.97
CA SER A 6 -7.88 -9.04 -11.40
C SER A 6 -8.70 -7.97 -12.11
N ASN A 7 -8.29 -6.69 -12.04
CA ASN A 7 -8.98 -5.56 -12.64
C ASN A 7 -8.07 -4.73 -13.56
N ASP A 8 -7.31 -5.42 -14.41
CA ASP A 8 -6.45 -4.90 -15.49
C ASP A 8 -5.27 -4.01 -15.09
N TYR A 9 -5.14 -3.65 -13.81
CA TYR A 9 -3.92 -3.06 -13.29
C TYR A 9 -2.75 -4.05 -13.34
N VAL A 10 -1.54 -3.51 -13.47
CA VAL A 10 -0.29 -4.28 -13.38
C VAL A 10 0.49 -3.72 -12.20
N MET A 11 0.83 -4.60 -11.26
CA MET A 11 1.70 -4.24 -10.14
C MET A 11 3.15 -4.64 -10.42
N GLN A 12 4.08 -3.96 -9.76
CA GLN A 12 5.49 -4.33 -9.72
C GLN A 12 5.86 -4.76 -8.30
N ILE A 13 6.58 -5.87 -8.19
CA ILE A 13 7.13 -6.40 -6.93
C ILE A 13 8.54 -6.94 -7.19
N ASP A 14 9.35 -7.08 -6.15
CA ASP A 14 10.62 -7.79 -6.25
C ASP A 14 10.38 -9.31 -6.37
N GLU A 15 11.31 -10.04 -6.98
CA GLU A 15 11.16 -11.49 -7.17
C GLU A 15 11.12 -12.25 -5.83
N GLU A 16 11.87 -11.76 -4.85
CA GLU A 16 11.87 -12.23 -3.47
C GLU A 16 10.50 -12.09 -2.79
N ASP A 17 9.62 -11.22 -3.31
CA ASP A 17 8.27 -10.98 -2.79
C ASP A 17 7.18 -11.76 -3.51
N SER A 18 7.54 -12.63 -4.45
CA SER A 18 6.58 -13.45 -5.20
C SER A 18 5.70 -14.36 -4.30
N TRP A 19 6.11 -14.63 -3.06
CA TRP A 19 5.31 -15.36 -2.08
C TRP A 19 3.95 -14.71 -1.80
N VAL A 20 3.82 -13.38 -1.95
CA VAL A 20 2.54 -12.66 -1.77
C VAL A 20 1.46 -13.10 -2.74
N LEU A 21 1.83 -13.73 -3.86
CA LEU A 21 0.88 -14.26 -4.85
C LEU A 21 0.20 -15.54 -4.37
N ASN A 22 0.78 -16.24 -3.39
CA ASN A 22 0.33 -17.55 -2.93
C ASN A 22 -0.37 -17.51 -1.56
N ILE A 23 -0.71 -16.34 -1.04
CA ILE A 23 -1.32 -16.18 0.29
C ILE A 23 -2.83 -16.47 0.33
N GLY A 24 -3.39 -17.03 -0.74
CA GLY A 24 -4.81 -17.43 -0.80
C GLY A 24 -5.80 -16.26 -0.96
N CYS A 25 -5.35 -15.09 -1.42
CA CYS A 25 -6.21 -13.95 -1.70
C CYS A 25 -6.07 -13.46 -3.14
N THR A 26 -7.06 -12.72 -3.63
CA THR A 26 -7.02 -12.10 -4.97
C THR A 26 -6.67 -10.62 -4.84
N TRP A 27 -5.51 -10.26 -5.39
CA TRP A 27 -5.05 -8.88 -5.46
C TRP A 27 -5.75 -8.08 -6.56
N TYR A 28 -6.11 -6.84 -6.24
CA TYR A 28 -6.71 -5.90 -7.18
C TYR A 28 -6.24 -4.47 -6.93
N GLY A 29 -6.21 -3.65 -7.98
CA GLY A 29 -5.88 -2.23 -7.88
C GLY A 29 -7.08 -1.41 -7.41
N CYS A 30 -6.93 -0.64 -6.34
CA CYS A 30 -7.97 0.22 -5.81
C CYS A 30 -7.54 1.68 -5.98
N LYS A 31 -8.29 2.45 -6.77
CA LYS A 31 -8.05 3.89 -6.96
C LYS A 31 -8.55 4.66 -5.74
N ASP A 32 -7.69 5.49 -5.18
CA ASP A 32 -7.93 6.30 -3.98
C ASP A 32 -7.50 7.74 -4.25
N GLN A 33 -8.48 8.62 -4.50
CA GLN A 33 -8.35 10.02 -4.92
C GLN A 33 -7.34 10.23 -6.07
N ARG A 34 -6.03 10.26 -5.74
CA ARG A 34 -4.90 10.56 -6.63
C ARG A 34 -3.94 9.39 -6.88
N LYS A 35 -4.04 8.29 -6.12
CA LYS A 35 -3.13 7.14 -6.20
C LYS A 35 -3.91 5.84 -6.43
N VAL A 36 -3.26 4.82 -7.01
CA VAL A 36 -3.82 3.47 -7.10
C VAL A 36 -3.03 2.59 -6.14
N TYR A 37 -3.71 1.90 -5.23
CA TYR A 37 -3.08 0.99 -4.28
C TYR A 37 -3.45 -0.45 -4.60
N VAL A 38 -2.49 -1.37 -4.48
CA VAL A 38 -2.78 -2.81 -4.55
C VAL A 38 -3.31 -3.29 -3.20
N ARG A 39 -4.51 -3.89 -3.22
CA ARG A 39 -5.25 -4.34 -2.03
C ARG A 39 -5.84 -5.73 -2.26
N ALA A 40 -6.12 -6.43 -1.17
CA ALA A 40 -6.88 -7.68 -1.16
C ALA A 40 -7.76 -7.73 0.10
N TYR A 41 -8.65 -8.71 0.15
CA TYR A 41 -9.41 -9.05 1.35
C TYR A 41 -9.13 -10.48 1.75
N GLU A 42 -8.85 -10.69 3.03
CA GLU A 42 -8.78 -12.02 3.63
C GLU A 42 -10.20 -12.43 4.04
N LEU A 43 -10.60 -13.64 3.67
CA LEU A 43 -11.90 -14.19 4.05
C LEU A 43 -11.85 -14.60 5.53
N GLY A 44 -12.50 -13.81 6.39
CA GLY A 44 -12.77 -14.21 7.77
C GLY A 44 -13.97 -15.14 7.89
N SER A 45 -14.28 -15.58 9.11
CA SER A 45 -15.41 -16.44 9.48
C SER A 45 -16.80 -15.78 9.34
N GLY A 46 -16.96 -14.83 8.41
CA GLY A 46 -18.21 -14.13 8.12
C GLY A 46 -18.00 -12.82 7.35
N ARG A 47 -19.05 -12.27 6.72
CA ARG A 47 -19.01 -10.99 5.97
C ARG A 47 -18.49 -9.82 6.81
N SER A 48 -18.77 -9.81 8.11
CA SER A 48 -18.34 -8.76 9.05
C SER A 48 -16.89 -8.90 9.51
N ALA A 49 -16.19 -9.99 9.13
CA ALA A 49 -14.83 -10.31 9.56
C ALA A 49 -13.79 -10.19 8.43
N GLN A 50 -14.14 -9.60 7.27
CA GLN A 50 -13.19 -9.41 6.19
C GLN A 50 -12.09 -8.42 6.59
N LYS A 51 -10.84 -8.91 6.62
CA LYS A 51 -9.68 -8.07 6.91
C LYS A 51 -9.13 -7.50 5.61
N LYS A 52 -8.98 -6.18 5.55
CA LYS A 52 -8.36 -5.50 4.41
C LYS A 52 -6.85 -5.70 4.46
N LEU A 53 -6.28 -6.26 3.39
CA LEU A 53 -4.85 -6.43 3.20
C LEU A 53 -4.32 -5.36 2.25
N LEU A 54 -3.19 -4.76 2.61
CA LEU A 54 -2.47 -3.78 1.79
C LEU A 54 -1.13 -4.38 1.39
N LEU A 55 -0.90 -4.54 0.08
CA LEU A 55 0.29 -5.26 -0.41
C LEU A 55 1.59 -4.64 0.08
N HIS A 56 1.72 -3.31 -0.07
CA HIS A 56 2.90 -2.57 0.35
C HIS A 56 3.21 -2.74 1.86
N ARG A 57 2.20 -2.95 2.72
CA ARG A 57 2.45 -3.19 4.16
C ARG A 57 2.96 -4.60 4.41
N ILE A 58 2.45 -5.57 3.66
CA ILE A 58 2.82 -6.99 3.79
C ILE A 58 4.27 -7.20 3.35
N ILE A 59 4.68 -6.63 2.22
CA ILE A 59 6.03 -6.75 1.67
C ILE A 59 7.11 -6.23 2.64
N ILE A 60 6.87 -5.06 3.25
CA ILE A 60 7.81 -4.44 4.19
C ILE A 60 7.59 -4.87 5.64
N GLN A 61 6.62 -5.77 5.90
CA GLN A 61 6.23 -6.24 7.23
C GLN A 61 6.05 -5.08 8.22
N ALA A 62 5.31 -4.07 7.79
CA ALA A 62 5.20 -2.82 8.55
C ALA A 62 4.57 -3.07 9.94
N PRO A 63 5.20 -2.57 11.02
CA PRO A 63 4.63 -2.62 12.36
C PRO A 63 3.22 -2.01 12.42
N GLU A 64 2.42 -2.52 13.35
CA GLU A 64 1.11 -1.95 13.63
C GLU A 64 1.24 -0.49 14.07
N GLY A 65 0.30 0.36 13.64
CA GLY A 65 0.32 1.80 13.94
C GLY A 65 1.29 2.64 13.10
N LEU A 66 2.15 2.02 12.27
CA LEU A 66 2.97 2.75 11.30
C LEU A 66 2.30 2.79 9.93
N THR A 67 2.60 3.85 9.17
CA THR A 67 2.14 4.02 7.79
C THR A 67 3.27 3.66 6.83
N VAL A 68 2.95 3.22 5.63
CA VAL A 68 3.92 2.96 4.57
C VAL A 68 3.51 3.78 3.35
N ASP A 69 4.46 4.47 2.75
CA ASP A 69 4.26 5.32 1.57
C ASP A 69 5.21 4.90 0.43
N HIS A 70 4.83 5.28 -0.79
CA HIS A 70 5.56 5.01 -2.03
C HIS A 70 6.40 6.23 -2.39
N LYS A 71 7.73 6.07 -2.46
CA LYS A 71 8.69 7.18 -2.69
C LYS A 71 8.44 7.90 -4.01
N ASN A 72 8.10 7.17 -5.06
CA ASN A 72 7.78 7.71 -6.39
C ASN A 72 6.31 8.17 -6.54
N GLY A 73 5.46 7.93 -5.53
CA GLY A 73 4.04 8.23 -5.57
C GLY A 73 3.17 7.27 -6.38
N ASP A 74 3.75 6.24 -6.99
CA ASP A 74 3.05 5.18 -7.72
C ASP A 74 2.76 4.00 -6.80
N GLY A 75 1.49 3.79 -6.47
CA GLY A 75 1.07 2.69 -5.58
C GLY A 75 0.93 1.33 -6.27
N LEU A 76 1.18 1.24 -7.58
CA LEU A 76 1.35 -0.03 -8.29
C LEU A 76 2.81 -0.53 -8.23
N ASP A 77 3.78 0.34 -7.95
CA ASP A 77 5.18 -0.02 -7.74
C ASP A 77 5.43 -0.40 -6.28
N ASN A 78 5.30 -1.68 -5.95
CA ASN A 78 5.41 -2.21 -4.60
C ASN A 78 6.78 -2.87 -4.32
N ARG A 79 7.81 -2.54 -5.12
CA ARG A 79 9.19 -2.96 -4.86
C ARG A 79 9.71 -2.33 -3.57
N ARG A 80 10.47 -3.07 -2.77
CA ARG A 80 10.96 -2.66 -1.44
C ARG A 80 11.69 -1.32 -1.48
N ASP A 81 12.54 -1.10 -2.48
CA ASP A 81 13.29 0.15 -2.65
C ASP A 81 12.38 1.36 -2.85
N ASN A 82 11.16 1.17 -3.36
CA ASN A 82 10.16 2.22 -3.52
C ASN A 82 9.28 2.42 -2.27
N LEU A 83 9.33 1.51 -1.30
CA LEU A 83 8.53 1.60 -0.08
C LEU A 83 9.29 2.32 1.04
N ARG A 84 8.56 3.08 1.86
CA ARG A 84 9.10 3.76 3.05
C ARG A 84 8.12 3.66 4.21
N ILE A 85 8.60 3.19 5.36
CA ILE A 85 7.85 3.29 6.62
C ILE A 85 7.90 4.75 7.09
N CYS A 86 6.74 5.32 7.33
CA CYS A 86 6.54 6.68 7.83
C CYS A 86 5.78 6.60 9.16
N THR A 87 6.16 7.40 10.15
CA THR A 87 5.27 7.64 11.30
C THR A 87 4.07 8.47 10.87
N ASP A 88 2.95 8.36 11.59
CA ASP A 88 1.78 9.21 11.33
C ASP A 88 2.10 10.71 11.41
N THR A 89 3.07 11.09 12.24
CA THR A 89 3.63 12.46 12.31
C THR A 89 4.40 12.85 11.05
N GLN A 90 5.23 11.96 10.48
CA GLN A 90 5.94 12.21 9.22
C GLN A 90 5.00 12.23 8.01
N ASN A 91 3.97 11.37 8.00
CA ASN A 91 2.97 11.35 6.95
C ASN A 91 2.12 12.64 6.94
N LYS A 92 1.76 13.15 8.13
CA LYS A 92 1.05 14.44 8.28
C LYS A 92 1.94 15.66 8.03
N ALA A 93 3.25 15.58 8.27
CA ALA A 93 4.19 16.67 7.97
C ALA A 93 4.36 16.93 6.47
N ASN A 94 4.04 15.95 5.60
CA ASN A 94 3.99 16.13 4.15
C ASN A 94 2.66 16.71 3.64
N CYS A 95 1.67 16.92 4.51
CA CYS A 95 0.58 17.84 4.20
C CYS A 95 1.18 19.25 4.29
N GLY A 96 1.59 19.79 3.14
CA GLY A 96 2.22 21.10 3.03
C GLY A 96 1.56 22.14 3.93
N VAL A 97 2.39 23.04 4.48
CA VAL A 97 2.00 24.14 5.36
C VAL A 97 0.63 24.66 4.94
N ARG A 98 -0.38 24.49 5.81
CA ARG A 98 -1.70 25.07 5.56
C ARG A 98 -1.48 26.55 5.26
N SER A 99 -2.08 27.06 4.19
CA SER A 99 -1.94 28.44 3.70
C SER A 99 -2.41 29.54 4.67
N HIS A 100 -2.63 29.20 5.94
CA HIS A 100 -3.16 30.06 6.99
C HIS A 100 -2.28 30.12 8.25
N ASN A 101 -1.06 29.57 8.24
CA ASN A 101 -0.17 29.67 9.42
C ASN A 101 0.96 30.67 9.17
N THR A 102 0.90 31.81 9.86
CA THR A 102 1.81 32.97 9.80
C THR A 102 2.87 32.96 10.91
N SER A 103 3.46 31.82 11.20
CA SER A 103 4.54 31.75 12.20
C SER A 103 5.51 30.62 11.84
N GLY A 104 6.46 30.99 10.97
CA GLY A 104 7.76 30.33 10.91
C GLY A 104 8.66 30.80 12.05
#